data_AF-A0AAE1GBM8-F1
#
_entry.id   AF-A0AAE1GBM8-F1
#
_cell.length_a   1.000
_cell.length_b   1.000
_cell.length_c   1.000
_cell.angle_alpha   90.00
_cell.angle_beta   90.00
_cell.angle_gamma   90.00
#
_symmetry.space_group_name_H-M   'P 1'
#
loop_
_entity.id
_entity.type
_entity.pdbx_description
1 polymer ?
#
loop_
_entity_poly.entity_id
_entity_poly.type
_entity_poly.pdbx_seq_one_letter_code
_entity_poly.pdbx_strand_id
1 'polypeptide(L)'
;MRSLVLSVFLYGCETWTLTVELQRKIQVTEMKCYRKILNIRYSDRIRNEEIRQMVERSMGPQQDFLTMVKKRKLRWYSHISRSDGMAKLSYRGQSEESAAEEDRGKDGKTTFENGQN
;
A
#
# COMPACT_ATOMS: atom_id res chain seq x y z
N MET A 1 7.18 15.79 6.63
CA MET A 1 6.03 16.73 6.51
C MET A 1 4.78 16.15 7.16
N ARG A 2 3.95 16.95 7.83
CA ARG A 2 2.54 16.60 8.13
C ARG A 2 1.67 17.25 7.05
N SER A 3 1.00 16.46 6.21
CA SER A 3 0.09 16.98 5.17
C SER A 3 -1.33 16.47 5.38
N LEU A 4 -2.32 17.32 5.07
CA LEU A 4 -3.74 16.95 5.18
C LEU A 4 -4.12 15.85 4.19
N VAL A 5 -3.48 15.85 3.01
CA VAL A 5 -3.67 14.81 1.98
C VAL A 5 -3.28 13.44 2.53
N LEU A 6 -2.16 13.36 3.25
CA LEU A 6 -1.73 12.12 3.90
C LEU A 6 -2.74 11.67 4.96
N SER A 7 -3.27 12.56 5.80
CA SER A 7 -4.26 12.16 6.81
C SER A 7 -5.56 11.65 6.20
N VAL A 8 -6.07 12.29 5.15
CA VAL A 8 -7.30 11.85 4.47
C VAL A 8 -7.07 10.52 3.76
N PHE A 9 -5.93 10.39 3.09
CA PHE A 9 -5.54 9.15 2.43
C PHE A 9 -5.38 7.99 3.43
N LEU A 10 -4.77 8.26 4.59
CA LEU A 10 -4.60 7.28 5.66
C LEU A 10 -5.93 6.83 6.25
N TYR A 11 -6.91 7.73 6.41
CA TYR A 11 -8.26 7.38 6.85
C TYR A 11 -8.96 6.47 5.83
N GLY A 12 -8.81 6.73 4.53
CA GLY A 12 -9.29 5.83 3.49
C GLY A 12 -8.66 4.43 3.55
N CYS A 13 -7.39 4.33 3.95
CA CYS A 13 -6.70 3.04 4.12
C CYS A 13 -7.17 2.24 5.34
N GLU A 14 -7.77 2.89 6.34
CA GLU A 14 -8.39 2.22 7.49
C GLU A 14 -9.69 1.51 7.07
N THR A 15 -10.41 2.05 6.08
CA THR A 15 -11.64 1.45 5.54
C THR A 15 -11.41 0.57 4.31
N TRP A 16 -10.30 0.73 3.57
CA TRP A 16 -10.02 -0.03 2.34
C TRP A 16 -9.03 -1.18 2.54
N THR A 17 -9.23 -2.26 1.79
CA THR A 17 -8.29 -3.39 1.68
C THR A 17 -7.00 -2.92 1.00
N LEU A 18 -5.82 -3.21 1.57
CA LEU A 18 -4.53 -2.81 0.98
C LEU A 18 -4.15 -3.80 -0.13
N THR A 19 -4.75 -3.64 -1.31
CA THR A 19 -4.38 -4.44 -2.48
C THR A 19 -2.99 -4.04 -2.99
N VAL A 20 -2.33 -4.97 -3.70
CA VAL A 20 -1.01 -4.72 -4.32
C VAL A 20 -1.07 -3.53 -5.29
N GLU A 21 -2.18 -3.39 -6.02
CA GLU A 21 -2.40 -2.28 -6.93
C GLU A 21 -2.46 -0.92 -6.19
N LEU A 22 -3.13 -0.87 -5.04
CA LEU A 22 -3.19 0.34 -4.22
C LEU A 22 -1.81 0.71 -3.67
N GLN A 23 -1.01 -0.29 -3.23
CA GLN A 23 0.36 -0.05 -2.79
C GLN A 23 1.23 0.57 -3.89
N ARG A 24 1.10 0.08 -5.13
CA ARG A 24 1.79 0.67 -6.30
C ARG A 24 1.32 2.09 -6.57
N LYS A 25 0.01 2.36 -6.53
CA LYS A 25 -0.54 3.72 -6.72
C LYS A 25 -0.01 4.72 -5.68
N ILE A 26 0.14 4.28 -4.43
CA ILE A 26 0.74 5.10 -3.35
C ILE A 26 2.17 5.50 -3.71
N GLN A 27 3.01 4.53 -4.06
CA GLN A 27 4.41 4.80 -4.40
C GLN A 27 4.55 5.72 -5.62
N VAL A 28 3.72 5.52 -6.65
CA VAL A 28 3.71 6.41 -7.83
C VAL A 28 3.32 7.83 -7.44
N THR A 29 2.33 7.99 -6.57
CA THR A 29 1.88 9.31 -6.09
C THR A 29 2.96 10.00 -5.28
N GLU A 30 3.63 9.27 -4.38
CA GLU A 30 4.76 9.77 -3.60
C GLU A 30 5.91 10.25 -4.51
N MET A 31 6.29 9.44 -5.50
CA MET A 31 7.33 9.82 -6.47
C MET A 31 6.95 11.04 -7.32
N LYS A 32 5.66 11.18 -7.67
CA LYS A 32 5.16 12.38 -8.36
C LYS A 32 5.27 13.62 -7.47
N CYS A 33 4.96 13.51 -6.18
CA CYS A 33 5.12 14.59 -5.21
C CYS A 33 6.58 15.00 -5.07
N TYR A 34 7.51 14.05 -4.91
CA TYR A 34 8.95 14.35 -4.82
C TYR A 34 9.50 15.02 -6.06
N ARG A 35 9.12 14.55 -7.27
CA ARG A 35 9.51 15.23 -8.52
C ARG A 35 9.00 16.66 -8.58
N LYS A 36 7.78 16.93 -8.12
CA LYS A 36 7.24 18.30 -8.07
C LYS A 36 7.97 19.19 -7.07
N ILE A 37 8.29 18.66 -5.88
CA ILE A 37 9.00 19.42 -4.83
C ILE A 37 10.42 19.76 -5.29
N LEU A 38 11.13 18.81 -5.91
CA LEU A 38 12.47 19.01 -6.43
C LEU A 38 12.51 19.70 -7.80
N ASN A 39 11.35 20.04 -8.37
CA ASN A 39 11.18 20.61 -9.70
C ASN A 39 11.90 19.81 -10.82
N ILE A 40 11.96 18.48 -10.67
CA ILE A 40 12.61 17.57 -11.63
C ILE A 40 11.67 17.35 -12.81
N ARG A 41 12.19 17.55 -14.02
CA ARG A 41 11.42 17.38 -15.23
C ARG A 41 11.46 15.90 -15.65
N TYR A 42 10.40 15.42 -16.31
CA TYR A 42 10.36 14.02 -16.77
C TYR A 42 11.50 13.68 -17.75
N SER A 43 12.08 14.68 -18.42
CA SER A 43 13.25 14.54 -19.29
C SER A 43 14.49 14.02 -18.59
N ASP A 44 14.61 14.26 -17.29
CA ASP A 44 15.90 14.14 -16.60
C ASP A 44 16.22 12.67 -16.25
N ARG A 45 15.31 11.73 -16.55
CA ARG A 45 15.46 10.25 -16.40
C ARG A 45 16.15 9.79 -15.12
N ILE A 46 15.97 10.52 -14.03
CA ILE A 46 16.57 10.24 -12.72
C ILE A 46 15.90 9.02 -12.10
N ARG A 47 16.71 8.15 -11.49
CA ARG A 47 16.21 6.95 -10.80
C ARG A 47 15.40 7.34 -9.56
N ASN A 48 14.39 6.54 -9.22
CA ASN A 48 13.55 6.82 -8.05
C ASN A 48 14.35 6.81 -6.72
N GLU A 49 15.40 6.01 -6.64
CA GLU A 49 16.31 5.95 -5.48
C GLU A 49 17.09 7.25 -5.31
N GLU A 50 17.60 7.83 -6.40
CA GLU A 50 18.31 9.10 -6.38
C GLU A 50 17.38 10.24 -5.98
N ILE A 51 16.14 10.25 -6.47
CA ILE A 51 15.11 11.22 -6.07
C ILE A 51 14.87 11.14 -4.56
N ARG A 52 14.77 9.94 -3.99
CA ARG A 52 14.61 9.75 -2.53
C ARG A 52 15.82 10.29 -1.77
N GLN A 53 17.04 10.02 -2.22
CA GLN A 53 18.25 10.57 -1.60
C GLN A 53 18.30 12.09 -1.68
N MET A 54 17.89 12.67 -2.82
CA MET A 54 17.82 14.13 -2.98
C MET A 54 16.82 14.74 -2.01
N VAL A 55 15.63 14.16 -1.87
CA VAL A 55 14.62 14.61 -0.89
C VAL A 55 15.18 14.51 0.54
N GLU A 56 15.86 13.42 0.88
CA GLU A 56 16.44 13.23 2.20
C GLU A 56 17.53 14.27 2.50
N ARG A 57 18.36 14.63 1.53
CA ARG A 57 19.36 15.70 1.69
C ARG A 57 18.73 17.09 1.79
N SER A 58 17.70 17.38 1.00
CA SER A 58 17.08 18.71 0.94
C SER A 58 16.10 18.98 2.09
N MET A 59 15.38 17.97 2.56
CA MET A 59 14.28 18.11 3.51
C MET A 59 14.46 17.24 4.78
N GLY A 60 15.56 16.50 4.88
CA GLY A 60 15.82 15.57 5.98
C GLY A 60 15.13 14.21 5.79
N PRO A 61 15.38 13.25 6.69
CA PRO A 61 14.86 11.89 6.59
C PRO A 61 13.33 11.89 6.56
N GLN A 62 12.76 11.42 5.45
CA GLN A 62 11.32 11.25 5.29
C GLN A 62 10.95 9.77 5.37
N GLN A 63 9.86 9.48 6.07
CA GLN A 63 9.30 8.13 6.09
C GLN A 63 8.49 7.87 4.82
N ASP A 64 8.77 6.74 4.17
CA ASP A 64 8.06 6.28 2.96
C ASP A 64 6.55 6.16 3.23
N PHE A 65 5.73 6.67 2.31
CA PHE A 65 4.28 6.77 2.51
C PHE A 65 3.65 5.40 2.73
N LEU A 66 4.09 4.40 1.98
CA LEU A 66 3.63 3.03 2.10
C LEU A 66 3.92 2.45 3.49
N THR A 67 5.11 2.74 4.04
CA THR A 67 5.49 2.30 5.39
C THR A 67 4.60 2.93 6.45
N MET A 68 4.27 4.22 6.30
CA MET A 68 3.39 4.92 7.22
C MET A 68 1.96 4.33 7.19
N VAL A 69 1.44 4.04 6.00
CA VAL A 69 0.13 3.38 5.80
C VAL A 69 0.11 2.00 6.46
N LYS A 70 1.13 1.16 6.20
CA LYS A 70 1.25 -0.18 6.80
C LYS A 70 1.29 -0.13 8.32
N LYS A 71 2.12 0.76 8.88
CA LYS A 71 2.25 0.94 10.33
C LYS A 71 0.93 1.35 10.98
N ARG A 72 0.16 2.22 10.32
CA ARG A 72 -1.13 2.67 10.83
C ARG A 72 -2.19 1.58 10.74
N LYS A 73 -2.23 0.81 9.64
CA LYS A 73 -3.11 -0.35 9.50
C LYS A 73 -2.82 -1.41 10.56
N LEU A 74 -1.55 -1.69 10.84
CA LEU A 74 -1.14 -2.59 11.92
C LEU A 74 -1.58 -2.07 13.30
N ARG A 75 -1.47 -0.75 13.54
CA ARG A 75 -1.94 -0.14 14.79
C ARG A 75 -3.46 -0.27 14.96
N TRP A 76 -4.21 -0.01 13.89
CA TRP A 76 -5.66 -0.18 13.87
C TRP A 76 -6.05 -1.65 14.09
N TYR A 77 -5.37 -2.58 13.41
CA TYR A 77 -5.56 -4.01 13.63
C TYR A 77 -5.28 -4.42 15.07
N SER A 78 -4.16 -3.93 15.65
CA SER A 78 -3.84 -4.19 17.06
C SER A 78 -4.90 -3.63 18.01
N HIS A 79 -5.50 -2.49 17.66
CA HIS A 79 -6.60 -1.91 18.44
C HIS A 79 -7.87 -2.77 18.37
N ILE A 80 -8.26 -3.22 17.18
CA ILE A 80 -9.44 -4.10 17.00
C ILE A 80 -9.23 -5.46 17.65
N SER A 81 -8.03 -6.04 17.53
CA SER A 81 -7.71 -7.33 18.13
C SER A 81 -7.86 -7.32 19.66
N ARG A 82 -7.57 -6.16 20.28
CA ARG A 82 -7.75 -5.90 21.72
C ARG A 82 -9.18 -5.50 22.10
N SER A 83 -10.03 -5.16 21.15
CA SER A 83 -11.46 -4.89 21.43
C SER A 83 -12.24 -6.20 21.48
N ASP A 84 -12.91 -6.48 22.60
CA ASP A 84 -13.81 -7.64 22.76
C ASP A 84 -15.23 -7.27 22.32
N GLY A 85 -15.38 -7.02 21.01
CA GLY A 85 -16.67 -6.63 20.43
C GLY A 85 -16.84 -7.09 18.99
N MET A 86 -18.02 -6.80 18.43
CA MET A 86 -18.45 -7.17 17.07
C MET A 86 -17.43 -6.83 15.97
N ALA A 87 -16.60 -5.81 16.17
CA ALA A 87 -15.53 -5.41 15.25
C ALA A 87 -14.49 -6.52 15.03
N LYS A 88 -14.16 -7.30 16.06
CA LYS A 88 -13.21 -8.43 15.99
C LYS A 88 -13.78 -9.59 15.19
N LEU A 89 -15.09 -9.87 15.35
CA LEU A 89 -15.81 -10.92 14.62
C LEU A 89 -16.00 -10.57 13.15
N SER A 90 -16.41 -9.33 12.84
CA SER A 90 -16.57 -8.86 11.47
C SER A 90 -15.26 -8.89 10.67
N TYR A 91 -14.13 -8.55 11.32
CA TYR A 91 -12.83 -8.61 10.66
C TYR A 91 -12.40 -10.06 10.37
N ARG A 92 -12.65 -10.99 11.31
CA ARG A 92 -12.35 -12.41 11.11
C ARG A 92 -13.07 -12.94 9.86
N GLY A 93 -14.34 -12.61 9.71
CA GLY A 93 -15.13 -12.94 8.51
C GLY A 93 -14.53 -12.36 7.22
N GLN A 94 -14.13 -11.09 7.21
CA GLN A 94 -13.49 -10.47 6.03
C GLN A 94 -12.13 -11.09 5.68
N SER A 95 -11.36 -11.52 6.68
CA SER A 95 -10.07 -12.19 6.47
C SER A 95 -10.22 -13.60 5.91
N GLU A 96 -11.24 -14.33 6.35
CA GLU A 96 -11.57 -15.67 5.86
C GLU A 96 -12.11 -15.61 4.41
N GLU A 97 -12.93 -14.60 4.09
CA GLU A 97 -13.44 -14.36 2.73
C GLU A 97 -12.34 -13.96 1.74
N SER A 98 -11.42 -13.08 2.16
CA SER A 98 -10.28 -12.66 1.33
C SER A 98 -9.30 -13.81 1.05
N ALA A 99 -9.09 -14.70 2.02
CA ALA A 99 -8.26 -15.89 1.85
C ALA A 99 -8.93 -16.94 0.93
N ALA A 100 -10.25 -17.10 1.03
CA ALA A 100 -11.01 -17.98 0.14
C ALA A 100 -11.06 -17.48 -1.32
N GLU A 101 -11.08 -16.17 -1.54
CA GLU A 101 -11.02 -15.57 -2.88
C GLU A 101 -9.62 -15.73 -3.52
N GLU A 102 -8.54 -15.65 -2.72
CA GLU A 102 -7.18 -15.89 -3.19
C GLU A 102 -6.91 -17.37 -3.53
N ASP A 103 -7.57 -18.30 -2.82
CA ASP A 103 -7.52 -19.74 -3.09
C ASP A 103 -8.26 -20.10 -4.38
N ARG A 104 -9.48 -19.56 -4.60
CA ARG A 104 -10.22 -19.75 -5.86
C ARG A 104 -9.47 -19.23 -7.10
N GLY A 105 -8.62 -18.22 -6.94
CA GLY A 105 -7.79 -17.69 -8.03
C GLY A 105 -6.64 -18.60 -8.48
N LYS A 106 -6.28 -19.62 -7.69
CA LYS A 106 -5.19 -20.57 -8.00
C LYS A 106 -5.67 -21.82 -8.76
N ASP A 107 -6.92 -22.21 -8.58
CA ASP A 107 -7.48 -23.44 -9.20
C ASP A 107 -7.77 -23.29 -10.71
N GLY A 108 -7.75 -22.08 -11.26
CA GLY A 108 -8.03 -21.80 -12.68
C GLY A 108 -6.87 -21.99 -13.66
N LYS A 109 -5.68 -22.46 -13.22
CA LYS A 109 -4.48 -22.61 -14.08
C LYS A 109 -4.06 -24.05 -14.37
N THR A 110 -4.82 -25.05 -13.94
CA THR A 110 -4.52 -26.47 -14.19
C THR A 110 -5.59 -27.14 -15.04
N THR A 111 -5.73 -26.71 -16.29
CA THR A 111 -6.20 -27.54 -17.41
C THR A 111 -5.62 -26.90 -18.67
N PHE A 112 -5.32 -27.69 -19.71
CA PHE A 112 -4.58 -27.34 -20.92
C PHE A 112 -3.05 -27.37 -20.81
N GLU A 113 -2.49 -28.56 -20.57
CA GLU A 113 -1.35 -29.07 -21.36
C GLU A 113 -1.03 -30.50 -20.90
N ASN A 114 -1.50 -31.48 -21.69
CA ASN A 114 -0.75 -32.68 -22.08
C ASN A 114 -1.70 -33.67 -22.76
N GLY A 115 -1.77 -33.53 -24.08
CA GLY A 115 -2.51 -34.41 -24.97
C GLY A 115 -1.96 -34.35 -26.38
N GLN A 116 -0.63 -34.42 -26.55
CA GLN A 116 0.05 -34.76 -27.80
C GLN A 116 1.43 -35.36 -27.49
N ASN A 117 1.52 -36.69 -27.43
CA ASN A 117 2.55 -37.48 -28.13
C ASN A 117 2.13 -38.95 -28.17
#